data_AF-A0A015MEV9-F1
#
_entry.id   AF-A0A015MEV9-F1
#
_cell.length_a   1.000
_cell.length_b   1.000
_cell.length_c   1.000
_cell.angle_alpha   90.00
_cell.angle_beta   90.00
_cell.angle_gamma   90.00
#
_symmetry.space_group_name_H-M   'P 1'
#
loop_
_entity.id
_entity.type
_entity.pdbx_description
1 polymer ?
#
loop_
_entity_poly.entity_id
_entity_poly.type
_entity_poly.pdbx_seq_one_letter_code
_entity_poly.pdbx_strand_id
1 'polypeptide(L)'
;MAKAVHEAAVSYIQDCFKEPNNDHYKPTGHGEQFAADISVCGRVPNVIKPLIPHPGPPPSDGNPHARIIGEIANTQSITALNTKCEAWMHETYVRCVLGIKLFPKQAIRGSCSSCNARLWTPLGGSVLSTNATAGVHVTEWDFGTIQYNNNTPTPTGCDALNNPAFQILIPIIDAFYDPPTVAVVCTWNSCWYKFGIDLFELQQVVVAKN
;
A
#
# COMPACT_ATOMS: atom_id res chain seq x y z
N MET A 1 -23.83 0.27 -2.33
CA MET A 1 -22.91 0.89 -3.31
C MET A 1 -21.53 1.09 -2.71
N ALA A 2 -21.37 1.92 -1.65
CA ALA A 2 -20.05 2.17 -1.03
C ALA A 2 -19.28 0.90 -0.59
N LYS A 3 -19.98 -0.09 -0.03
CA LYS A 3 -19.40 -1.39 0.35
C LYS A 3 -18.85 -2.17 -0.86
N ALA A 4 -19.63 -2.29 -1.94
CA ALA A 4 -19.23 -3.03 -3.13
C ALA A 4 -18.04 -2.40 -3.87
N VAL A 5 -17.97 -1.06 -3.87
CA VAL A 5 -16.82 -0.32 -4.44
C VAL A 5 -15.56 -0.55 -3.61
N HIS A 6 -15.68 -0.49 -2.29
CA HIS A 6 -14.57 -0.78 -1.38
C HIS A 6 -14.09 -2.23 -1.54
N GLU A 7 -14.98 -3.22 -1.51
CA GLU A 7 -14.64 -4.64 -1.69
C GLU A 7 -13.97 -4.94 -3.03
N ALA A 8 -14.42 -4.30 -4.11
CA ALA A 8 -13.81 -4.47 -5.43
C ALA A 8 -12.40 -3.86 -5.50
N ALA A 9 -12.19 -2.70 -4.90
CA ALA A 9 -10.86 -2.10 -4.78
C ALA A 9 -9.94 -2.97 -3.92
N VAL A 10 -10.41 -3.49 -2.77
CA VAL A 10 -9.66 -4.42 -1.92
C VAL A 10 -9.24 -5.65 -2.72
N SER A 11 -10.19 -6.28 -3.43
CA SER A 11 -9.93 -7.48 -4.23
C SER A 11 -8.87 -7.22 -5.31
N TYR A 12 -8.98 -6.12 -6.05
CA TYR A 12 -7.99 -5.78 -7.08
C TYR A 12 -6.57 -5.64 -6.50
N ILE A 13 -6.43 -4.93 -5.37
CA ILE A 13 -5.13 -4.74 -4.75
C ILE A 13 -4.58 -6.05 -4.17
N GLN A 14 -5.42 -6.91 -3.60
CA GLN A 14 -5.00 -8.24 -3.16
C GLN A 14 -4.47 -9.08 -4.34
N ASP A 15 -5.15 -9.03 -5.50
CA ASP A 15 -4.70 -9.72 -6.71
C ASP A 15 -3.35 -9.21 -7.21
N CYS A 16 -3.07 -7.90 -7.09
CA CYS A 16 -1.75 -7.32 -7.40
C CYS A 16 -0.63 -7.90 -6.53
N PHE A 17 -0.93 -8.23 -5.27
CA PHE A 17 0.04 -8.81 -4.34
C PHE A 17 0.20 -10.34 -4.48
N LYS A 18 -0.77 -11.04 -5.08
CA LYS A 18 -0.75 -12.50 -5.34
C LYS A 18 -0.52 -13.39 -4.10
N GLU A 19 -0.65 -12.81 -2.90
CA GLU A 19 -0.44 -13.49 -1.63
C GLU A 19 -1.75 -13.47 -0.82
N PRO A 20 -2.18 -14.60 -0.22
CA PRO A 20 -3.37 -14.62 0.61
C PRO A 20 -3.17 -13.79 1.89
N ASN A 21 -4.11 -12.90 2.12
CA ASN A 21 -4.24 -12.02 3.29
C ASN A 21 -4.30 -12.88 4.58
N ASN A 22 -3.45 -12.60 5.57
CA ASN A 22 -3.63 -13.09 6.94
C ASN A 22 -3.93 -11.89 7.84
N ASP A 23 -5.02 -11.97 8.61
CA ASP A 23 -5.46 -10.92 9.54
C ASP A 23 -4.36 -10.57 10.54
N HIS A 24 -3.72 -9.41 10.38
CA HIS A 24 -2.77 -8.88 11.35
C HIS A 24 -3.49 -7.86 12.25
N TYR A 25 -3.87 -8.30 13.46
CA TYR A 25 -4.57 -7.48 14.45
C TYR A 25 -3.60 -6.59 15.21
N LYS A 26 -3.92 -5.29 15.33
CA LYS A 26 -3.22 -4.37 16.24
C LYS A 26 -4.06 -4.15 17.51
N PRO A 27 -3.52 -4.38 18.72
CA PRO A 27 -4.06 -3.76 19.92
C PRO A 27 -3.56 -2.31 19.98
N THR A 28 -4.46 -1.33 19.93
CA THR A 28 -4.11 -0.02 20.49
C THR A 28 -3.94 -0.22 22.00
N GLY A 29 -3.02 0.50 22.64
CA GLY A 29 -2.84 0.48 24.10
C GLY A 29 -4.08 0.90 24.92
N HIS A 30 -5.23 1.09 24.27
CA HIS A 30 -6.54 1.41 24.84
C HIS A 30 -7.64 0.36 24.50
N GLY A 31 -7.31 -0.76 23.84
CA GLY A 31 -8.25 -1.86 23.59
C GLY A 31 -9.12 -1.75 22.33
N GLU A 32 -8.95 -0.71 21.51
CA GLU A 32 -9.58 -0.64 20.18
C GLU A 32 -8.71 -1.33 19.12
N GLN A 33 -9.34 -2.19 18.30
CA GLN A 33 -8.67 -2.99 17.28
C GLN A 33 -8.76 -2.28 15.92
N PHE A 34 -7.61 -1.95 15.31
CA PHE A 34 -7.58 -1.56 13.90
C PHE A 34 -7.19 -2.79 13.07
N ALA A 35 -8.15 -3.30 12.29
CA ALA A 35 -7.86 -4.26 11.24
C ALA A 35 -7.44 -3.50 9.97
N ALA A 36 -6.35 -3.94 9.34
CA ALA A 36 -5.99 -3.48 8.01
C ALA A 36 -6.92 -4.12 6.98
N ASP A 37 -7.25 -3.39 5.91
CA ASP A 37 -8.01 -3.97 4.80
C ASP A 37 -7.18 -5.05 4.08
N ILE A 38 -5.86 -4.81 3.98
CA ILE A 38 -4.90 -5.68 3.30
C ILE A 38 -3.62 -5.76 4.15
N SER A 39 -3.14 -6.99 4.38
CA SER A 39 -1.90 -7.32 5.09
C SER A 39 -1.11 -8.35 4.29
N VAL A 40 0.06 -7.96 3.79
CA VAL A 40 0.94 -8.86 3.05
C VAL A 40 2.08 -9.29 3.96
N CYS A 41 2.12 -10.59 4.29
CA CYS A 41 3.18 -11.20 5.07
C CYS A 41 4.15 -11.95 4.16
N GLY A 42 5.43 -12.00 4.55
CA GLY A 42 6.41 -12.81 3.85
C GLY A 42 6.21 -14.29 4.16
N ARG A 43 5.36 -15.01 3.42
CA ARG A 43 5.23 -16.46 3.55
C ARG A 43 6.35 -17.12 2.71
N VAL A 44 7.12 -18.02 3.30
CA VAL A 44 8.26 -18.67 2.62
C VAL A 44 7.96 -20.14 2.37
N PRO A 45 7.88 -20.54 1.09
CA PRO A 45 9.06 -21.04 0.37
C PRO A 45 9.80 -20.00 -0.51
N ASN A 46 9.25 -18.81 -0.78
CA ASN A 46 9.78 -17.87 -1.78
C ASN A 46 10.70 -16.74 -1.26
N VAL A 47 10.76 -16.48 0.06
CA VAL A 47 11.75 -15.56 0.66
C VAL A 47 12.96 -16.38 1.13
N ILE A 48 14.07 -16.30 0.41
CA ILE A 48 15.25 -17.10 0.72
C ILE A 48 15.75 -16.74 2.13
N LYS A 49 15.92 -17.75 3.00
CA LYS A 49 16.57 -17.54 4.29
C LYS A 49 17.96 -16.97 4.05
N PRO A 50 18.33 -15.83 4.67
CA PRO A 50 19.64 -15.23 4.46
C PRO A 50 20.76 -16.22 4.76
N LEU A 51 21.79 -16.24 3.90
CA LEU A 51 22.96 -17.12 4.01
C LEU A 51 23.81 -16.79 5.26
N ILE A 52 23.70 -15.56 5.77
CA ILE A 52 24.37 -15.06 6.96
C ILE A 52 23.27 -14.80 8.02
N PRO A 53 23.31 -15.46 9.19
CA PRO A 53 22.51 -15.09 10.34
C PRO A 53 22.84 -13.63 10.73
N HIS A 54 21.84 -12.78 10.66
CA HIS A 54 21.85 -11.32 10.78
C HIS A 54 22.74 -10.71 11.88
N PRO A 55 23.09 -9.42 11.73
CA PRO A 55 22.98 -8.46 12.82
C PRO A 55 21.72 -7.58 12.62
N GLY A 56 20.62 -7.91 13.30
CA GLY A 56 19.39 -7.07 13.45
C GLY A 56 18.09 -7.68 12.89
N PRO A 57 16.90 -7.51 13.52
CA PRO A 57 15.91 -8.58 13.54
C PRO A 57 14.72 -8.41 12.58
N PRO A 58 14.37 -9.46 11.81
CA PRO A 58 13.04 -10.05 11.80
C PRO A 58 12.92 -11.04 12.96
N PRO A 59 11.73 -11.34 13.50
CA PRO A 59 11.65 -12.18 14.67
C PRO A 59 12.11 -13.59 14.34
N SER A 60 12.95 -14.11 15.22
CA SER A 60 13.33 -15.51 15.27
C SER A 60 12.19 -16.40 15.83
N ASP A 61 10.97 -15.86 15.95
CA ASP A 61 9.83 -16.52 16.60
C ASP A 61 9.04 -17.47 15.66
N GLY A 62 9.34 -17.43 14.36
CA GLY A 62 8.74 -18.32 13.36
C GLY A 62 7.39 -17.86 12.80
N ASN A 63 6.88 -16.68 13.18
CA ASN A 63 5.61 -16.15 12.69
C ASN A 63 5.81 -15.10 11.58
N PRO A 64 5.13 -15.20 10.43
CA PRO A 64 5.25 -14.20 9.36
C PRO A 64 4.43 -12.95 9.71
N HIS A 65 5.10 -11.87 10.11
CA HIS A 65 4.47 -10.56 10.30
C HIS A 65 4.14 -9.87 8.97
N ALA A 66 3.11 -9.02 9.01
CA ALA A 66 2.77 -8.15 7.89
C ALA A 66 3.88 -7.14 7.64
N ARG A 67 4.30 -7.02 6.37
CA ARG A 67 5.33 -6.08 5.91
C ARG A 67 4.75 -4.98 5.04
N ILE A 68 3.70 -5.28 4.28
CA ILE A 68 2.95 -4.31 3.48
C ILE A 68 1.54 -4.24 4.05
N ILE A 69 1.05 -3.02 4.30
CA ILE A 69 -0.33 -2.75 4.71
C ILE A 69 -1.03 -1.97 3.61
N GLY A 70 -2.28 -2.33 3.30
CA GLY A 70 -3.16 -1.58 2.42
C GLY A 70 -4.42 -1.11 3.14
N GLU A 71 -4.81 0.14 2.93
CA GLU A 71 -5.97 0.80 3.52
C GLU A 71 -6.77 1.51 2.43
N ILE A 72 -8.08 1.27 2.38
CA ILE A 72 -8.97 1.80 1.34
C ILE A 72 -10.13 2.56 1.97
N ALA A 73 -10.04 3.89 1.97
CA ALA A 73 -11.10 4.77 2.46
C ALA A 73 -12.10 5.10 1.36
N ASN A 74 -13.36 4.69 1.52
CA ASN A 74 -14.46 5.15 0.67
C ASN A 74 -15.25 6.29 1.34
N THR A 75 -15.79 6.05 2.53
CA THR A 75 -16.57 7.05 3.28
C THR A 75 -15.73 7.89 4.24
N GLN A 76 -14.62 7.32 4.73
CA GLN A 76 -13.71 8.00 5.66
C GLN A 76 -13.03 9.20 4.98
N SER A 77 -12.72 10.24 5.75
CA SER A 77 -11.98 11.40 5.24
C SER A 77 -10.55 11.02 4.87
N ILE A 78 -9.94 11.78 3.95
CA ILE A 78 -8.52 11.60 3.60
C ILE A 78 -7.62 11.79 4.83
N THR A 79 -7.98 12.68 5.75
CA THR A 79 -7.27 12.88 7.02
C THR A 79 -7.30 11.63 7.89
N ALA A 80 -8.46 11.01 8.06
CA ALA A 80 -8.59 9.78 8.85
C ALA A 80 -7.81 8.62 8.23
N LEU A 81 -7.84 8.50 6.89
CA LEU A 81 -7.02 7.53 6.16
C LEU A 81 -5.53 7.75 6.42
N ASN A 82 -5.05 9.00 6.28
CA ASN A 82 -3.64 9.33 6.49
C ASN A 82 -3.19 9.01 7.92
N THR A 83 -4.00 9.37 8.93
CA THR A 83 -3.70 9.04 10.33
C THR A 83 -3.57 7.53 10.55
N LYS A 84 -4.46 6.73 9.93
CA LYS A 84 -4.38 5.27 10.01
C LYS A 84 -3.13 4.73 9.30
N CYS A 85 -2.81 5.24 8.11
CA CYS A 85 -1.65 4.81 7.35
C CYS A 85 -0.32 5.15 8.05
N GLU A 86 -0.22 6.35 8.64
CA GLU A 86 0.94 6.75 9.44
C GLU A 86 1.09 5.85 10.68
N ALA A 87 -0.01 5.56 11.39
CA ALA A 87 0.01 4.66 12.54
C ALA A 87 0.43 3.23 12.20
N TRP A 88 0.13 2.74 10.99
CA TRP A 88 0.65 1.47 10.49
C TRP A 88 2.12 1.55 10.10
N MET A 89 2.54 2.64 9.48
CA MET A 89 3.93 2.81 9.06
C MET A 89 4.86 2.69 10.27
N HIS A 90 4.48 3.28 11.41
CA HIS A 90 5.27 3.22 12.65
C HIS A 90 5.32 1.86 13.34
N GLU A 91 4.65 0.82 12.82
CA GLU A 91 4.81 -0.53 13.33
C GLU A 91 6.17 -1.11 12.94
N THR A 92 6.86 -1.71 13.92
CA THR A 92 8.23 -2.23 13.81
C THR A 92 8.48 -3.10 12.57
N TYR A 93 7.47 -3.90 12.19
CA TYR A 93 7.59 -4.85 11.08
C TYR A 93 7.10 -4.31 9.75
N VAL A 94 6.31 -3.24 9.74
CA VAL A 94 5.77 -2.67 8.50
C VAL A 94 6.90 -1.93 7.77
N ARG A 95 6.92 -2.10 6.45
CA ARG A 95 7.90 -1.50 5.54
C ARG A 95 7.23 -0.67 4.47
N CYS A 96 5.99 -0.98 4.10
CA CYS A 96 5.23 -0.17 3.16
C CYS A 96 3.77 -0.04 3.64
N VAL A 97 3.19 1.15 3.49
CA VAL A 97 1.75 1.34 3.64
C VAL A 97 1.20 1.99 2.40
N LEU A 98 0.17 1.40 1.81
CA LEU A 98 -0.57 1.92 0.67
C LEU A 98 -1.94 2.40 1.14
N GLY A 99 -2.18 3.70 1.07
CA GLY A 99 -3.47 4.31 1.36
C GLY A 99 -4.16 4.74 0.08
N ILE A 100 -5.42 4.34 -0.10
CA ILE A 100 -6.23 4.69 -1.27
C ILE A 100 -7.51 5.37 -0.78
N LYS A 101 -7.73 6.60 -1.23
CA LYS A 101 -8.96 7.34 -1.01
C LYS A 101 -9.81 7.30 -2.27
N LEU A 102 -10.99 6.70 -2.15
CA LEU A 102 -12.04 6.74 -3.17
C LEU A 102 -13.00 7.87 -2.80
N PHE A 103 -13.23 8.80 -3.73
CA PHE A 103 -14.19 9.88 -3.52
C PHE A 103 -15.57 9.50 -4.07
N PRO A 104 -16.64 10.11 -3.53
CA PRO A 104 -17.98 9.91 -4.06
C PRO A 104 -18.06 10.24 -5.55
N LYS A 105 -18.83 9.43 -6.27
CA LYS A 105 -19.14 9.63 -7.68
C LYS A 105 -19.72 11.02 -7.92
N GLN A 106 -19.18 11.73 -8.91
CA GLN A 106 -19.72 13.01 -9.35
C GLN A 106 -20.49 12.82 -10.65
N ALA A 107 -21.73 13.33 -10.69
CA ALA A 107 -22.62 13.22 -11.85
C ALA A 107 -22.36 14.33 -12.89
N ILE A 108 -21.09 14.66 -13.15
CA ILE A 108 -20.75 15.72 -14.10
C ILE A 108 -20.47 15.09 -15.46
N ARG A 109 -21.37 15.30 -16.43
CA ARG A 109 -21.27 14.73 -17.81
C ARG A 109 -21.02 13.20 -17.83
N GLY A 110 -21.63 12.48 -16.90
CA GLY A 110 -21.49 11.03 -16.77
C GLY A 110 -21.05 10.62 -15.36
N SER A 111 -20.60 9.38 -15.24
CA SER A 111 -20.06 8.81 -14.02
C SER A 111 -18.58 9.16 -13.88
N CYS A 112 -18.26 10.28 -13.24
CA CYS A 112 -16.87 10.63 -12.94
C CYS A 112 -16.45 10.10 -11.57
N SER A 113 -15.25 9.53 -11.51
CA SER A 113 -14.54 9.20 -10.27
C SER A 113 -13.32 10.11 -10.10
N SER A 114 -13.07 10.47 -8.85
CA SER A 114 -11.77 10.99 -8.40
C SER A 114 -11.26 10.07 -7.30
N CYS A 115 -9.96 9.87 -7.26
CA CYS A 115 -9.28 8.98 -6.34
C CYS A 115 -7.91 9.57 -5.97
N ASN A 116 -7.39 9.17 -4.81
CA ASN A 116 -6.04 9.53 -4.39
C ASN A 116 -5.34 8.28 -3.87
N ALA A 117 -4.08 8.10 -4.24
CA ALA A 117 -3.24 7.04 -3.70
C ALA A 117 -2.01 7.66 -3.06
N ARG A 118 -1.58 7.09 -1.93
CA ARG A 118 -0.37 7.47 -1.22
C ARG A 118 0.39 6.22 -0.80
N LEU A 119 1.70 6.22 -1.02
CA LEU A 119 2.60 5.16 -0.59
C LEU A 119 3.59 5.72 0.43
N TRP A 120 3.54 5.19 1.64
CA TRP A 120 4.50 5.48 2.72
C TRP A 120 5.60 4.42 2.72
N THR A 121 6.85 4.86 2.74
CA THR A 121 8.06 4.02 2.77
C THR A 121 9.11 4.62 3.71
N PRO A 122 10.07 3.87 4.26
CA PRO A 122 11.14 4.44 5.06
C PRO A 122 12.11 5.24 4.16
N LEU A 123 12.62 6.37 4.65
CA LEU A 123 13.69 7.13 4.01
C LEU A 123 15.02 6.36 4.13
N GLY A 124 15.69 6.14 3.00
CA GLY A 124 17.10 5.77 2.95
C GLY A 124 17.49 4.50 3.71
N GLY A 125 16.64 3.47 3.69
CA GLY A 125 16.93 2.20 4.38
C GLY A 125 17.02 2.32 5.91
N SER A 126 16.55 3.42 6.49
CA SER A 126 16.52 3.62 7.94
C SER A 126 15.38 2.80 8.56
N VAL A 127 15.66 2.19 9.71
CA VAL A 127 14.62 1.76 10.64
C VAL A 127 13.86 3.01 11.07
N LEU A 128 12.53 2.93 11.05
CA LEU A 128 11.67 4.05 11.44
C LEU A 128 11.98 4.43 12.90
N SER A 129 12.32 5.70 13.11
CA SER A 129 12.46 6.25 14.46
C SER A 129 11.07 6.40 15.07
N THR A 130 10.97 6.31 16.40
CA THR A 130 9.71 6.53 17.15
C THR A 130 9.16 7.97 17.04
N ASN A 131 9.81 8.86 16.28
CA ASN A 131 9.33 10.19 16.00
C ASN A 131 8.46 10.20 14.73
N ALA A 132 7.21 10.61 14.88
CA ALA A 132 6.11 10.45 13.91
C ALA A 132 6.38 10.94 12.48
N THR A 133 7.41 11.75 12.25
CA THR A 133 7.75 12.40 10.97
C THR A 133 9.19 12.20 10.49
N ALA A 134 10.08 11.63 11.31
CA ALA A 134 11.48 11.46 10.93
C ALA A 134 11.69 10.07 10.31
N GLY A 135 11.99 10.05 9.01
CA GLY A 135 12.39 8.82 8.32
C GLY A 135 11.31 8.16 7.46
N VAL A 136 10.20 8.82 7.13
CA VAL A 136 9.17 8.32 6.20
C VAL A 136 9.12 9.20 4.95
N HIS A 137 9.19 8.58 3.77
CA HIS A 137 8.95 9.17 2.46
C HIS A 137 7.53 8.82 2.00
N VAL A 138 6.79 9.81 1.51
CA VAL A 138 5.41 9.64 1.00
C VAL A 138 5.38 10.04 -0.47
N THR A 139 4.97 9.10 -1.32
CA THR A 139 4.68 9.39 -2.74
C THR A 139 3.18 9.43 -2.93
N GLU A 140 2.70 10.36 -3.75
CA GLU A 140 1.27 10.62 -3.92
C GLU A 140 0.86 10.66 -5.39
N TRP A 141 -0.33 10.14 -5.69
CA TRP A 141 -0.96 10.14 -7.00
C TRP A 141 -2.41 10.66 -6.90
N ASP A 142 -2.74 11.67 -7.69
CA ASP A 142 -4.12 12.07 -8.01
C ASP A 142 -4.54 11.34 -9.29
N PHE A 143 -5.48 10.40 -9.15
CA PHE A 143 -5.93 9.54 -10.25
C PHE A 143 -7.47 9.47 -10.28
N GLY A 144 -8.03 8.85 -11.31
CA GLY A 144 -9.47 8.95 -11.57
C GLY A 144 -9.73 9.70 -12.86
N THR A 145 -10.98 9.66 -13.31
CA THR A 145 -11.39 10.41 -14.52
C THR A 145 -11.24 11.93 -14.37
N ILE A 146 -11.27 12.44 -13.14
CA ILE A 146 -11.09 13.85 -12.79
C ILE A 146 -10.24 13.99 -11.53
N GLN A 147 -9.54 15.12 -11.41
CA GLN A 147 -8.73 15.48 -10.25
C GLN A 147 -9.57 15.56 -8.97
N TYR A 148 -9.04 15.06 -7.86
CA TYR A 148 -9.64 15.30 -6.55
C TYR A 148 -9.36 16.75 -6.08
N ASN A 149 -10.25 17.35 -5.29
CA ASN A 149 -10.15 18.74 -4.79
C ASN A 149 -10.10 19.87 -5.85
N ASN A 150 -10.57 19.62 -7.07
CA ASN A 150 -10.76 20.66 -8.06
C ASN A 150 -12.25 21.04 -8.18
N ASN A 151 -12.56 22.34 -8.06
CA ASN A 151 -13.92 22.85 -8.26
C ASN A 151 -14.39 22.73 -9.72
N THR A 152 -13.44 22.53 -10.65
CA THR A 152 -13.71 22.24 -12.05
C THR A 152 -13.33 20.78 -12.33
N PRO A 153 -14.17 19.99 -13.03
CA PRO A 153 -13.89 18.60 -13.40
C PRO A 153 -12.77 18.52 -14.45
N THR A 154 -11.54 18.69 -14.00
CA THR A 154 -10.32 18.62 -14.81
C THR A 154 -9.88 17.16 -14.89
N PRO A 155 -9.65 16.60 -16.08
CA PRO A 155 -9.16 15.24 -16.22
C PRO A 155 -7.80 15.04 -15.54
N THR A 156 -7.57 13.86 -14.97
CA THR A 156 -6.20 13.44 -14.61
C THR A 156 -5.48 12.89 -15.84
N GLY A 157 -4.16 12.67 -15.73
CA GLY A 157 -3.39 11.94 -16.74
C GLY A 157 -3.54 10.41 -16.67
N CYS A 158 -4.39 9.89 -15.79
CA CYS A 158 -4.62 8.46 -15.61
C CYS A 158 -5.67 7.97 -16.63
N ASP A 159 -5.27 7.91 -17.90
CA ASP A 159 -6.15 7.69 -19.05
C ASP A 159 -5.87 6.39 -19.83
N ALA A 160 -4.80 5.67 -19.51
CA ALA A 160 -4.44 4.43 -20.16
C ALA A 160 -3.71 3.44 -19.23
N LEU A 161 -3.83 2.16 -19.56
CA LEU A 161 -3.07 1.07 -18.97
C LEU A 161 -1.56 1.28 -19.13
N ASN A 162 -0.80 0.85 -18.13
CA ASN A 162 0.65 0.87 -18.09
C ASN A 162 1.28 2.26 -18.23
N ASN A 163 0.56 3.33 -17.89
CA ASN A 163 1.13 4.66 -17.82
C ASN A 163 2.13 4.73 -16.64
N PRO A 164 3.44 4.93 -16.88
CA PRO A 164 4.44 4.90 -15.82
C PRO A 164 4.23 5.92 -14.71
N ALA A 165 3.56 7.05 -15.02
CA ALA A 165 3.24 8.06 -14.02
C ALA A 165 2.18 7.60 -13.00
N PHE A 166 1.43 6.54 -13.32
CA PHE A 166 0.33 6.00 -12.54
C PHE A 166 0.53 4.52 -12.17
N GLN A 167 1.78 4.06 -12.21
CA GLN A 167 2.17 2.75 -11.69
C GLN A 167 2.83 2.90 -10.31
N ILE A 168 2.29 2.17 -9.34
CA ILE A 168 2.95 1.99 -8.04
C ILE A 168 3.74 0.70 -8.10
N LEU A 169 5.06 0.80 -7.93
CA LEU A 169 5.98 -0.33 -7.96
C LEU A 169 6.61 -0.51 -6.58
N ILE A 170 6.29 -1.61 -5.91
CA ILE A 170 6.86 -1.96 -4.60
C ILE A 170 7.86 -3.10 -4.79
N PRO A 171 9.17 -2.87 -4.61
CA PRO A 171 10.18 -3.93 -4.71
C PRO A 171 10.04 -4.95 -3.58
N ILE A 172 10.10 -6.24 -3.92
CA ILE A 172 10.02 -7.32 -2.92
C ILE A 172 11.18 -7.24 -1.91
N ILE A 173 12.37 -6.83 -2.37
CA ILE A 173 13.56 -6.73 -1.51
C ILE A 173 13.38 -5.68 -0.41
N ASP A 174 12.82 -4.52 -0.76
CA ASP A 174 12.61 -3.41 0.18
C ASP A 174 11.46 -3.71 1.15
N ALA A 175 10.46 -4.48 0.71
CA ALA A 175 9.34 -4.85 1.55
C ALA A 175 9.68 -5.96 2.57
N PHE A 176 10.53 -6.94 2.24
CA PHE A 176 10.65 -8.16 3.04
C PHE A 176 12.02 -8.45 3.69
N TYR A 177 13.10 -7.72 3.37
CA TYR A 177 14.46 -8.04 3.88
C TYR A 177 15.03 -6.94 4.81
N ASP A 178 15.72 -7.37 5.88
CA ASP A 178 16.41 -6.52 6.88
C ASP A 178 17.93 -6.86 6.96
N PRO A 179 18.86 -5.88 7.08
CA PRO A 179 18.71 -4.46 6.81
C PRO A 179 18.74 -4.19 5.28
N PRO A 180 18.04 -3.15 4.79
CA PRO A 180 17.97 -2.81 3.37
C PRO A 180 19.32 -2.35 2.76
N THR A 181 20.39 -2.28 3.57
CA THR A 181 21.71 -1.74 3.21
C THR A 181 22.76 -2.78 2.84
N VAL A 182 22.61 -4.04 3.24
CA VAL A 182 23.59 -5.05 2.81
C VAL A 182 23.11 -5.57 1.47
N ALA A 183 23.89 -5.29 0.43
CA ALA A 183 23.77 -5.91 -0.88
C ALA A 183 23.65 -7.43 -0.70
N VAL A 184 22.42 -7.92 -0.59
CA VAL A 184 22.12 -9.30 -0.90
C VAL A 184 22.53 -9.39 -2.36
N VAL A 185 23.66 -10.06 -2.62
CA VAL A 185 24.06 -10.43 -3.98
C VAL A 185 22.96 -11.36 -4.45
N CYS A 186 21.93 -10.77 -5.03
CA CYS A 186 20.75 -11.49 -5.43
C CYS A 186 21.08 -12.15 -6.75
N THR A 187 21.59 -13.37 -6.66
CA THR A 187 22.01 -14.18 -7.80
C THR A 187 20.82 -14.79 -8.55
N TRP A 188 19.59 -14.49 -8.15
CA TRP A 188 18.36 -15.05 -8.69
C TRP A 188 17.35 -13.97 -9.07
N ASN A 189 16.57 -14.23 -10.12
CA ASN A 189 15.54 -13.35 -10.70
C ASN A 189 14.48 -12.83 -9.71
N SER A 190 14.45 -13.32 -8.46
CA SER A 190 13.46 -12.97 -7.45
C SER A 190 13.54 -11.52 -6.95
N CYS A 191 14.73 -10.91 -6.89
CA CYS A 191 14.87 -9.51 -6.49
C CYS A 191 14.49 -8.50 -7.59
N TRP A 192 14.21 -8.97 -8.80
CA TRP A 192 13.75 -8.13 -9.90
C TRP A 192 12.23 -8.00 -9.94
N TYR A 193 11.51 -8.85 -9.20
CA TYR A 193 10.06 -8.77 -9.12
C TYR A 193 9.64 -7.60 -8.24
N LYS A 194 8.58 -6.94 -8.69
CA LYS A 194 7.91 -5.84 -8.01
C LYS A 194 6.43 -6.18 -7.96
N PHE A 195 5.76 -5.79 -6.89
CA PHE A 195 4.31 -5.68 -6.95
C PHE A 195 4.00 -4.44 -7.78
N GLY A 196 3.25 -4.65 -8.86
CA GLY A 196 2.79 -3.59 -9.75
C GLY A 196 1.31 -3.35 -9.52
N ILE A 197 0.97 -2.12 -9.21
CA ILE A 197 -0.42 -1.66 -9.08
C ILE A 197 -0.63 -0.61 -10.16
N ASP A 198 -1.58 -0.86 -11.06
CA ASP A 198 -1.96 0.08 -12.10
C ASP A 198 -3.18 0.87 -11.63
N LEU A 199 -2.98 2.18 -11.39
CA LEU A 199 -4.06 3.03 -10.89
C LEU A 199 -5.18 3.23 -11.91
N PHE A 200 -4.90 3.03 -13.22
CA PHE A 200 -5.94 3.08 -14.25
C PHE A 200 -6.85 1.87 -14.16
N GLU A 201 -6.32 0.66 -13.94
CA GLU A 201 -7.15 -0.54 -13.73
C GLU A 201 -8.00 -0.42 -12.46
N LEU A 202 -7.40 0.02 -11.36
CA LEU A 202 -8.13 0.28 -10.12
C LEU A 202 -9.26 1.29 -10.36
N GLN A 203 -8.99 2.37 -11.11
CA GLN A 203 -10.01 3.33 -11.51
C GLN A 203 -11.15 2.64 -12.28
N GLN A 204 -10.87 1.77 -13.24
CA GLN A 204 -11.92 1.05 -14.00
C GLN A 204 -12.76 0.16 -13.09
N VAL A 205 -12.13 -0.54 -12.13
CA VAL A 205 -12.83 -1.35 -11.12
C VAL A 205 -13.78 -0.48 -10.29
N VAL A 206 -13.31 0.68 -9.83
CA VAL A 206 -14.11 1.62 -9.04
C VAL A 206 -15.27 2.18 -9.86
N VAL A 207 -15.03 2.59 -11.11
CA VAL A 207 -16.06 3.13 -12.01
C VAL A 207 -17.13 2.09 -12.34
N ALA A 208 -16.75 0.83 -12.57
CA ALA A 208 -17.68 -0.25 -12.89
C ALA A 208 -18.61 -0.64 -11.73
N LYS A 209 -18.23 -0.35 -10.49
CA LYS A 209 -19.00 -0.70 -9.27
C LYS A 209 -19.75 0.50 -8.66
N ASN A 210 -19.54 1.70 -9.19
CA ASN A 210 -20.13 2.97 -8.75
C ASN A 210 -21.37 3.37 -9.57
#